data_AF-A0A6H9YUL4-F1
#
_entry.id   AF-A0A6H9YUL4-F1
#
_cell.length_a   1.000
_cell.length_b   1.000
_cell.length_c   1.000
_cell.angle_alpha   90.00
_cell.angle_beta   90.00
_cell.angle_gamma   90.00
#
_symmetry.space_group_name_H-M   'P 1'
#
loop_
_entity.id
_entity.type
_entity.pdbx_description
1 polymer ?
#
loop_
_entity_poly.entity_id
_entity_poly.type
_entity_poly.pdbx_seq_one_letter_code
_entity_poly.pdbx_strand_id
1 'polypeptide(L)'
;MDIKGISYTVGDAPADVLRRDMRAVAEDLHCTHVMLIGTDPEHHLAAARHALDAGLDVYIRPYLPDRRRAALLTHLTQVATAAERLRQDFPDRVTLMVGSEFSLTSPGMIPGPRLFFRLQILVRPNLRRRFDRRITRKVNQLLASAAMAARRSFNGPVTYAAGGWEQVDWTPFDIVGVNLYRLGTDKAAYEQRLKALLEASEKPVVITEFGCGAHKGADQRGPASFLIVNWLALPPKVKEGHVRDEQTQAAYLGELIELYSRHEVHGGFVFTFAMSDFPHQPDDPRHDLDMAGFGVVKFPPDAPTWQPKAAFHEVARRYGG
;
A
#
# COMPACT_ATOMS: atom_id res chain seq x y z
N MET A 1 -8.73 15.53 6.63
CA MET A 1 -8.34 14.11 6.51
C MET A 1 -7.92 13.64 7.90
N ASP A 2 -8.60 12.62 8.42
CA ASP A 2 -8.44 12.15 9.80
C ASP A 2 -7.23 11.21 9.92
N ILE A 3 -6.99 10.43 8.87
CA ILE A 3 -5.90 9.47 8.79
C ILE A 3 -4.79 10.03 7.90
N LYS A 4 -3.71 10.49 8.52
CA LYS A 4 -2.44 10.86 7.89
C LYS A 4 -1.52 9.64 7.94
N GLY A 5 -1.60 8.80 6.91
CA GLY A 5 -1.02 7.45 6.93
C GLY A 5 0.17 7.24 6.01
N ILE A 6 1.01 6.27 6.35
CA ILE A 6 2.02 5.70 5.46
C ILE A 6 2.05 4.17 5.59
N SER A 7 2.35 3.45 4.52
CA SER A 7 2.53 2.00 4.60
C SER A 7 3.95 1.61 4.99
N TYR A 8 4.10 0.44 5.61
CA TYR A 8 5.39 -0.12 6.00
C TYR A 8 5.35 -1.64 5.82
N THR A 9 6.28 -2.17 5.03
CA THR A 9 6.46 -3.62 4.87
C THR A 9 7.35 -4.14 5.98
N VAL A 10 6.82 -5.04 6.81
CA VAL A 10 7.51 -5.48 8.03
C VAL A 10 8.76 -6.32 7.72
N GLY A 11 8.69 -7.19 6.70
CA GLY A 11 9.82 -8.04 6.31
C GLY A 11 10.35 -8.89 7.46
N ASP A 12 11.68 -9.00 7.56
CA ASP A 12 12.40 -9.62 8.69
C ASP A 12 13.18 -8.55 9.49
N ALA A 13 12.67 -7.32 9.54
CA ALA A 13 13.38 -6.19 10.13
C ALA A 13 13.61 -6.39 11.65
N PRO A 14 14.83 -6.17 12.16
CA PRO A 14 15.09 -6.23 13.60
C PRO A 14 14.22 -5.27 14.41
N ALA A 15 13.92 -5.63 15.66
CA ALA A 15 13.00 -4.86 16.50
C ALA A 15 13.48 -3.43 16.81
N ASP A 16 14.79 -3.20 16.89
CA ASP A 16 15.39 -1.87 17.05
C ASP A 16 15.21 -1.01 15.80
N VAL A 17 15.34 -1.60 14.61
CA VAL A 17 15.06 -0.93 13.33
C VAL A 17 13.57 -0.56 13.25
N LEU A 18 12.67 -1.50 13.55
CA LEU A 18 11.22 -1.25 13.59
C LEU A 18 10.88 -0.09 14.54
N ARG A 19 11.41 -0.08 15.77
CA ARG A 19 11.16 1.00 16.73
C ARG A 19 11.66 2.36 16.25
N ARG A 20 12.86 2.41 15.66
CA ARG A 20 13.41 3.64 15.10
C ARG A 20 12.54 4.16 13.95
N ASP A 21 12.16 3.27 13.04
CA ASP A 21 11.37 3.64 11.87
C ASP A 21 9.97 4.10 12.28
N MET A 22 9.32 3.44 13.25
CA MET A 22 8.01 3.89 13.76
C MET A 22 8.09 5.26 14.45
N ARG A 23 9.18 5.56 15.16
CA ARG A 23 9.42 6.92 15.69
C ARG A 23 9.56 7.95 14.58
N ALA A 24 10.35 7.67 13.54
CA ALA A 24 10.47 8.58 12.40
C ALA A 24 9.11 8.78 11.68
N VAL A 25 8.31 7.73 11.55
CA VAL A 25 6.95 7.83 10.99
C VAL A 25 6.05 8.75 11.84
N ALA A 26 6.08 8.63 13.17
CA ALA A 26 5.26 9.44 14.05
C ALA A 26 5.78 10.88 14.20
N GLU A 27 7.06 11.03 14.51
CA GLU A 27 7.67 12.29 14.95
C GLU A 27 8.15 13.14 13.77
N ASP A 28 8.80 12.53 12.77
CA ASP A 28 9.42 13.27 11.67
C ASP A 28 8.47 13.43 10.47
N LEU A 29 7.66 12.41 10.17
CA LEU A 29 6.66 12.47 9.09
C LEU A 29 5.29 12.99 9.58
N HIS A 30 5.10 13.12 10.89
CA HIS A 30 3.83 13.54 11.50
C HIS A 30 2.64 12.66 11.09
N CYS A 31 2.89 11.38 10.79
CA CYS A 31 1.80 10.44 10.54
C CYS A 31 1.04 10.16 11.83
N THR A 32 -0.28 10.01 11.70
CA THR A 32 -1.14 9.52 12.79
C THR A 32 -1.36 8.02 12.71
N HIS A 33 -1.19 7.43 11.52
CA HIS A 33 -1.45 6.03 11.27
C HIS A 33 -0.33 5.36 10.46
N VAL A 34 -0.16 4.05 10.65
CA VAL A 34 0.70 3.21 9.80
C VAL A 34 -0.04 1.96 9.33
N MET A 35 0.06 1.66 8.03
CA MET A 35 -0.43 0.41 7.46
C MET A 35 0.71 -0.60 7.39
N LEU A 36 0.70 -1.56 8.29
CA LEU A 36 1.71 -2.61 8.38
C LEU A 36 1.35 -3.77 7.48
N ILE A 37 2.29 -4.15 6.61
CA ILE A 37 2.14 -5.20 5.61
C ILE A 37 3.06 -6.36 6.00
N GLY A 38 2.49 -7.51 6.34
CA GLY A 38 3.25 -8.63 6.89
C GLY A 38 2.72 -10.00 6.48
N THR A 39 3.64 -10.98 6.40
CA THR A 39 3.33 -12.39 6.07
C THR A 39 3.34 -13.28 7.31
N ASP A 40 4.30 -13.07 8.21
CA ASP A 40 4.39 -13.83 9.46
C ASP A 40 3.52 -13.16 10.54
N PRO A 41 2.50 -13.84 11.10
CA PRO A 41 1.62 -13.22 12.08
C PRO A 41 2.35 -12.70 13.32
N GLU A 42 3.31 -13.45 13.86
CA GLU A 42 3.97 -13.06 15.12
C GLU A 42 4.79 -11.78 14.92
N HIS A 43 5.62 -11.75 13.87
CA HIS A 43 6.43 -10.59 13.53
C HIS A 43 5.57 -9.38 13.12
N HIS A 44 4.49 -9.61 12.38
CA HIS A 44 3.56 -8.56 11.95
C HIS A 44 2.87 -7.89 13.15
N LEU A 45 2.43 -8.68 14.14
CA LEU A 45 1.79 -8.15 15.33
C LEU A 45 2.79 -7.52 16.31
N ALA A 46 4.03 -8.00 16.36
CA ALA A 46 5.10 -7.33 17.10
C ALA A 46 5.40 -5.93 16.54
N ALA A 47 5.45 -5.79 15.21
CA ALA A 47 5.58 -4.49 14.56
C ALA A 47 4.37 -3.57 14.86
N ALA A 48 3.15 -4.13 14.89
CA ALA A 48 1.95 -3.38 15.26
C ALA A 48 1.99 -2.87 16.70
N ARG A 49 2.50 -3.66 17.65
CA ARG A 49 2.74 -3.19 19.01
C ARG A 49 3.75 -2.03 19.04
N HIS A 50 4.88 -2.14 18.33
CA HIS A 50 5.87 -1.06 18.26
C HIS A 50 5.32 0.24 17.68
N ALA A 51 4.43 0.15 16.69
CA ALA A 51 3.73 1.32 16.15
C ALA A 51 2.78 1.95 17.18
N LEU A 52 1.97 1.13 17.85
CA LEU A 52 1.03 1.57 18.89
C LEU A 52 1.75 2.26 20.06
N ASP A 53 2.87 1.69 20.50
CA ASP A 53 3.74 2.24 21.55
C ASP A 53 4.39 3.57 21.13
N ALA A 54 4.64 3.76 19.82
CA ALA A 54 5.14 5.02 19.26
C ALA A 54 4.04 6.07 19.05
N GLY A 55 2.79 5.77 19.40
CA GLY A 55 1.67 6.70 19.27
C GLY A 55 0.96 6.66 17.91
N LEU A 56 1.24 5.66 17.06
CA LEU A 56 0.57 5.47 15.78
C LEU A 56 -0.62 4.52 15.88
N ASP A 57 -1.73 4.84 15.24
CA ASP A 57 -2.84 3.92 15.05
C ASP A 57 -2.54 2.97 13.87
N VAL A 58 -2.96 1.72 13.96
CA VAL A 58 -2.46 0.67 13.05
C VAL A 58 -3.52 0.09 12.13
N TYR A 59 -3.17 0.00 10.85
CA TYR A 59 -3.86 -0.85 9.88
C TYR A 59 -3.05 -2.13 9.69
N ILE A 60 -3.60 -3.27 10.10
CA ILE A 60 -2.95 -4.57 9.99
C ILE A 60 -3.37 -5.20 8.66
N ARG A 61 -2.44 -5.29 7.70
CA ARG A 61 -2.66 -5.85 6.38
C ARG A 61 -1.90 -7.16 6.15
N PRO A 62 -2.56 -8.33 6.28
CA PRO A 62 -1.92 -9.60 5.98
C PRO A 62 -1.57 -9.68 4.50
N TYR A 63 -0.39 -10.21 4.19
CA TYR A 63 0.13 -10.39 2.84
C TYR A 63 0.49 -11.85 2.59
N LEU A 64 -0.35 -12.52 1.82
CA LEU A 64 -0.17 -13.94 1.52
C LEU A 64 -0.48 -14.26 0.04
N PRO A 65 0.33 -13.75 -0.90
CA PRO A 65 0.09 -13.88 -2.33
C PRO A 65 0.21 -15.34 -2.79
N ASP A 66 -0.46 -15.67 -3.90
CA ASP A 66 -0.36 -16.97 -4.59
C ASP A 66 -0.81 -18.20 -3.76
N ARG A 67 -1.35 -18.00 -2.55
CA ARG A 67 -1.86 -19.10 -1.72
C ARG A 67 -3.30 -19.46 -2.06
N ARG A 68 -3.66 -20.72 -1.81
CA ARG A 68 -5.04 -21.21 -1.97
C ARG A 68 -5.96 -20.53 -0.95
N ARG A 69 -7.23 -20.37 -1.33
CA ARG A 69 -8.28 -19.76 -0.49
C ARG A 69 -8.30 -20.28 0.95
N ALA A 70 -8.23 -21.59 1.16
CA ALA A 70 -8.26 -22.18 2.49
C ALA A 70 -7.07 -21.73 3.38
N ALA A 71 -5.87 -21.68 2.80
CA ALA A 71 -4.68 -21.20 3.50
C ALA A 71 -4.78 -19.70 3.81
N LEU A 72 -5.26 -18.89 2.84
CA LEU A 72 -5.49 -17.46 3.03
C LEU A 72 -6.49 -17.18 4.16
N LEU A 73 -7.62 -17.89 4.20
CA LEU A 73 -8.62 -17.72 5.27
C LEU A 73 -8.10 -18.19 6.63
N THR A 74 -7.34 -19.29 6.67
CA THR A 74 -6.71 -19.78 7.92
C THR A 74 -5.74 -18.74 8.47
N HIS A 75 -4.88 -18.20 7.61
CA HIS A 75 -3.94 -17.15 7.97
C HIS A 75 -4.64 -15.87 8.43
N LEU A 76 -5.70 -15.44 7.73
CA LEU A 76 -6.50 -14.29 8.15
C LEU A 76 -7.12 -14.49 9.54
N THR A 77 -7.64 -15.69 9.85
CA THR A 77 -8.16 -15.99 11.20
C THR A 77 -7.07 -15.88 12.27
N GLN A 78 -5.85 -16.34 11.98
CA GLN A 78 -4.72 -16.21 12.90
C GLN A 78 -4.37 -14.73 13.16
N VAL A 79 -4.25 -13.94 12.10
CA VAL A 79 -3.96 -12.50 12.19
C VAL A 79 -5.10 -11.76 12.90
N ALA A 80 -6.36 -12.06 12.58
CA ALA A 80 -7.53 -11.45 13.22
C ALA A 80 -7.60 -11.75 14.72
N THR A 81 -7.32 -13.01 15.12
CA THR A 81 -7.28 -13.40 16.54
C THR A 81 -6.18 -12.65 17.29
N ALA A 82 -5.01 -12.48 16.67
CA ALA A 82 -3.90 -11.77 17.29
C ALA A 82 -4.12 -10.25 17.31
N ALA A 83 -4.76 -9.69 16.28
CA ALA A 83 -5.17 -8.29 16.21
C ALA A 83 -6.21 -7.94 17.29
N GLU A 84 -7.12 -8.87 17.64
CA GLU A 84 -8.09 -8.66 18.71
C GLU A 84 -7.42 -8.53 20.07
N ARG A 85 -6.33 -9.27 20.32
CA ARG A 85 -5.52 -9.10 21.54
C ARG A 85 -4.90 -7.71 21.60
N LEU A 86 -4.33 -7.23 20.50
CA LEU A 86 -3.81 -5.86 20.44
C LEU A 86 -4.92 -4.82 20.67
N ARG A 87 -6.11 -5.01 20.09
CA ARG A 87 -7.25 -4.10 20.24
C ARG A 87 -7.77 -4.05 21.67
N GLN A 88 -7.70 -5.15 22.43
CA GLN A 88 -8.05 -5.16 23.85
C GLN A 88 -7.10 -4.31 24.68
N ASP A 89 -5.80 -4.32 24.36
CA ASP A 89 -4.79 -3.49 25.02
C ASP A 89 -4.82 -2.03 24.53
N PHE A 90 -5.19 -1.81 23.28
CA PHE A 90 -5.26 -0.51 22.61
C PHE A 90 -6.62 -0.30 21.94
N PRO A 91 -7.69 -0.02 22.74
CA PRO A 91 -9.03 0.18 22.21
C PRO A 91 -9.08 1.25 21.13
N ASP A 92 -9.83 1.00 20.06
CA ASP A 92 -10.09 1.93 18.95
C ASP A 92 -8.88 2.33 18.08
N ARG A 93 -7.69 1.76 18.32
CA ARG A 93 -6.45 2.09 17.60
C ARG A 93 -6.02 1.04 16.57
N VAL A 94 -6.83 0.00 16.37
CA VAL A 94 -6.50 -1.16 15.51
C VAL A 94 -7.59 -1.36 14.47
N THR A 95 -7.21 -1.29 13.19
CA THR A 95 -8.06 -1.64 12.04
C THR A 95 -7.49 -2.86 11.32
N LEU A 96 -8.33 -3.84 11.02
CA LEU A 96 -7.92 -5.06 10.31
C LEU A 96 -8.30 -4.95 8.82
N MET A 97 -7.33 -5.19 7.94
CA MET A 97 -7.59 -5.37 6.52
C MET A 97 -7.68 -6.85 6.21
N VAL A 98 -8.72 -7.29 5.48
CA VAL A 98 -8.82 -8.71 5.10
C VAL A 98 -7.83 -9.09 4.00
N GLY A 99 -7.28 -8.10 3.29
CA GLY A 99 -6.26 -8.27 2.25
C GLY A 99 -6.19 -7.08 1.29
N SER A 100 -5.48 -7.28 0.18
CA SER A 100 -5.30 -6.29 -0.88
C SER A 100 -5.34 -6.95 -2.26
N GLU A 101 -6.04 -6.33 -3.19
CA GLU A 101 -6.08 -6.67 -4.62
C GLU A 101 -6.18 -8.17 -4.92
N PHE A 102 -7.13 -8.87 -4.29
CA PHE A 102 -7.31 -10.31 -4.43
C PHE A 102 -7.47 -10.78 -5.87
N SER A 103 -7.97 -9.94 -6.79
CA SER A 103 -7.95 -10.27 -8.22
C SER A 103 -6.54 -10.52 -8.77
N LEU A 104 -5.54 -9.80 -8.24
CA LEU A 104 -4.12 -9.89 -8.58
C LEU A 104 -3.34 -10.81 -7.65
N THR A 105 -3.65 -10.85 -6.35
CA THR A 105 -2.85 -11.56 -5.33
C THR A 105 -3.35 -12.96 -5.05
N SER A 106 -4.66 -13.25 -5.21
CA SER A 106 -5.27 -14.56 -4.98
C SER A 106 -5.58 -15.37 -6.26
N PRO A 107 -5.24 -16.67 -6.31
CA PRO A 107 -5.36 -17.46 -7.53
C PRO A 107 -6.83 -17.67 -7.96
N GLY A 108 -7.06 -17.72 -9.27
CA GLY A 108 -8.31 -18.18 -9.86
C GLY A 108 -9.26 -17.08 -10.39
N MET A 109 -9.00 -15.81 -10.06
CA MET A 109 -9.71 -14.64 -10.61
C MET A 109 -9.25 -14.37 -12.05
N ILE A 110 -7.96 -14.06 -12.19
CA ILE A 110 -7.24 -13.87 -13.45
C ILE A 110 -6.41 -15.13 -13.77
N PRO A 111 -6.31 -15.58 -15.03
CA PRO A 111 -5.44 -16.70 -15.40
C PRO A 111 -3.97 -16.43 -15.08
N GLY A 112 -3.28 -17.42 -14.53
CA GLY A 112 -1.85 -17.34 -14.20
C GLY A 112 -1.54 -18.01 -12.87
N PRO A 113 -0.48 -18.83 -12.79
CA PRO A 113 -0.15 -19.58 -11.57
C PRO A 113 0.55 -18.73 -10.50
N ARG A 114 1.08 -17.56 -10.89
CA ARG A 114 1.83 -16.65 -10.01
C ARG A 114 1.41 -15.20 -10.24
N LEU A 115 1.65 -14.36 -9.24
CA LEU A 115 1.33 -12.92 -9.28
C LEU A 115 1.86 -12.25 -10.56
N PHE A 116 3.12 -12.53 -10.91
CA PHE A 116 3.77 -11.97 -12.11
C PHE A 116 2.96 -12.19 -13.40
N PHE A 117 2.45 -13.42 -13.63
CA PHE A 117 1.66 -13.71 -14.84
C PHE A 117 0.30 -13.00 -14.84
N ARG A 118 -0.33 -12.86 -13.67
CA ARG A 118 -1.61 -12.17 -13.53
C ARG A 118 -1.44 -10.66 -13.75
N LEU A 119 -0.33 -10.09 -13.28
CA LEU A 119 0.03 -8.70 -13.52
C LEU A 119 0.13 -8.40 -15.03
N GLN A 120 0.75 -9.27 -15.83
CA GLN A 120 0.85 -9.11 -17.29
C GLN A 120 -0.52 -9.00 -17.99
N ILE A 121 -1.56 -9.64 -17.44
CA ILE A 121 -2.93 -9.53 -17.93
C ILE A 121 -3.56 -8.22 -17.45
N LEU A 122 -3.38 -7.90 -16.18
CA LEU A 122 -3.98 -6.75 -15.53
C LEU A 122 -3.56 -5.42 -16.17
N VAL A 123 -2.27 -5.28 -16.51
CA VAL A 123 -1.70 -4.07 -17.13
C VAL A 123 -2.14 -3.86 -18.58
N ARG A 124 -2.91 -4.80 -19.16
CA ARG A 124 -3.44 -4.72 -20.53
C ARG A 124 -4.96 -4.55 -20.48
N PRO A 125 -5.50 -3.31 -20.54
CA PRO A 125 -6.92 -3.05 -20.31
C PRO A 125 -7.88 -3.89 -21.17
N ASN A 126 -7.57 -4.05 -22.45
CA ASN A 126 -8.40 -4.84 -23.37
C ASN A 126 -8.45 -6.32 -23.02
N LEU A 127 -7.35 -6.86 -22.47
CA LEU A 127 -7.30 -8.25 -22.02
C LEU A 127 -7.98 -8.41 -20.66
N ARG A 128 -7.69 -7.50 -19.72
CA ARG A 128 -8.32 -7.47 -18.39
C ARG A 128 -9.85 -7.42 -18.48
N ARG A 129 -10.40 -6.55 -19.33
CA ARG A 129 -11.86 -6.36 -19.50
C ARG A 129 -12.61 -7.66 -19.80
N ARG A 130 -11.97 -8.63 -20.45
CA ARG A 130 -12.56 -9.95 -20.72
C ARG A 130 -12.83 -10.76 -19.44
N PHE A 131 -12.16 -10.42 -18.35
CA PHE A 131 -12.28 -11.08 -17.06
C PHE A 131 -13.07 -10.26 -16.03
N ASP A 132 -13.48 -9.02 -16.31
CA ASP A 132 -14.10 -8.12 -15.31
C ASP A 132 -15.29 -8.79 -14.58
N ARG A 133 -16.24 -9.39 -15.30
CA ARG A 133 -17.37 -10.12 -14.68
C ARG A 133 -16.93 -11.27 -13.76
N ARG A 134 -15.88 -11.99 -14.17
CA ARG A 134 -15.32 -13.11 -13.39
C ARG A 134 -14.56 -12.59 -12.17
N ILE A 135 -13.82 -11.49 -12.31
CA ILE A 135 -13.11 -10.81 -11.23
C ILE A 135 -14.13 -10.37 -10.18
N THR A 136 -15.12 -9.55 -10.54
CA THR A 136 -16.16 -9.05 -9.62
C THR A 136 -16.81 -10.20 -8.84
N ARG A 137 -17.32 -11.22 -9.53
CA ARG A 137 -17.98 -12.35 -8.87
C ARG A 137 -17.05 -13.12 -7.91
N LYS A 138 -15.83 -13.44 -8.34
CA LYS A 138 -14.92 -14.26 -7.53
C LYS A 138 -14.28 -13.49 -6.38
N VAL A 139 -13.98 -12.21 -6.58
CA VAL A 139 -13.47 -11.32 -5.52
C VAL A 139 -14.54 -11.18 -4.45
N ASN A 140 -15.79 -10.85 -4.80
CA ASN A 140 -16.85 -10.70 -3.80
C ASN A 140 -17.17 -12.01 -3.06
N GLN A 141 -17.10 -13.17 -3.73
CA GLN A 141 -17.19 -14.47 -3.06
C GLN A 141 -16.06 -14.73 -2.05
N LEU A 142 -14.84 -14.28 -2.35
CA LEU A 142 -13.71 -14.39 -1.41
C LEU A 142 -13.85 -13.38 -0.27
N LEU A 143 -14.19 -12.13 -0.58
CA LEU A 143 -14.36 -11.06 0.40
C LEU A 143 -15.45 -11.39 1.42
N ALA A 144 -16.59 -11.95 0.98
CA ALA A 144 -17.63 -12.39 1.91
C ALA A 144 -17.11 -13.43 2.92
N SER A 145 -16.30 -14.40 2.47
CA SER A 145 -15.68 -15.37 3.40
C SER A 145 -14.58 -14.77 4.25
N ALA A 146 -13.80 -13.84 3.71
CA ALA A 146 -12.71 -13.19 4.43
C ALA A 146 -13.26 -12.29 5.53
N ALA A 147 -14.29 -11.48 5.23
CA ALA A 147 -15.00 -10.68 6.22
C ALA A 147 -15.63 -11.56 7.31
N MET A 148 -16.28 -12.67 6.94
CA MET A 148 -16.84 -13.60 7.92
C MET A 148 -15.76 -14.22 8.81
N ALA A 149 -14.59 -14.60 8.26
CA ALA A 149 -13.48 -15.14 9.05
C ALA A 149 -12.91 -14.10 10.01
N ALA A 150 -12.71 -12.86 9.54
CA ALA A 150 -12.24 -11.74 10.36
C ALA A 150 -13.22 -11.44 11.51
N ARG A 151 -14.52 -11.28 11.23
CA ARG A 151 -15.54 -10.93 12.23
C ARG A 151 -15.76 -11.98 13.30
N ARG A 152 -15.43 -13.25 13.04
CA ARG A 152 -15.49 -14.31 14.07
C ARG A 152 -14.43 -14.12 15.17
N SER A 153 -13.34 -13.42 14.86
CA SER A 153 -12.15 -13.35 15.72
C SER A 153 -11.75 -11.93 16.11
N PHE A 154 -12.32 -10.92 15.46
CA PHE A 154 -11.96 -9.50 15.63
C PHE A 154 -13.20 -8.62 15.68
N ASN A 155 -13.27 -7.77 16.72
CA ASN A 155 -14.43 -6.93 17.01
C ASN A 155 -14.23 -5.44 16.64
N GLY A 156 -13.08 -5.07 16.09
CA GLY A 156 -12.81 -3.71 15.63
C GLY A 156 -13.18 -3.47 14.15
N PRO A 157 -12.78 -2.31 13.60
CA PRO A 157 -13.03 -1.96 12.20
C PRO A 157 -12.37 -2.90 11.20
N VAL A 158 -13.11 -3.36 10.20
CA VAL A 158 -12.63 -4.25 9.14
C VAL A 158 -12.79 -3.60 7.76
N THR A 159 -11.73 -3.67 6.94
CA THR A 159 -11.72 -3.14 5.58
C THR A 159 -10.96 -4.06 4.60
N TYR A 160 -10.82 -3.61 3.35
CA TYR A 160 -10.12 -4.27 2.25
C TYR A 160 -9.47 -3.21 1.36
N ALA A 161 -8.26 -3.46 0.85
CA ALA A 161 -7.61 -2.60 -0.15
C ALA A 161 -7.97 -3.05 -1.56
N ALA A 162 -8.99 -2.42 -2.15
CA ALA A 162 -9.43 -2.71 -3.50
C ALA A 162 -8.50 -2.06 -4.54
N GLY A 163 -8.10 -2.83 -5.56
CA GLY A 163 -7.50 -2.21 -6.75
C GLY A 163 -8.54 -1.36 -7.47
N GLY A 164 -8.15 -0.23 -8.07
CA GLY A 164 -9.09 0.68 -8.75
C GLY A 164 -9.90 0.08 -9.92
N TRP A 165 -9.71 -1.19 -10.26
CA TRP A 165 -10.47 -1.96 -11.24
C TRP A 165 -11.45 -2.98 -10.62
N GLU A 166 -11.40 -3.19 -9.30
CA GLU A 166 -12.24 -4.15 -8.59
C GLU A 166 -13.59 -3.52 -8.22
N GLN A 167 -14.69 -4.17 -8.60
CA GLN A 167 -16.03 -3.80 -8.14
C GLN A 167 -16.35 -4.62 -6.88
N VAL A 168 -16.24 -3.98 -5.73
CA VAL A 168 -16.37 -4.61 -4.42
C VAL A 168 -17.76 -4.39 -3.83
N ASP A 169 -18.34 -5.44 -3.27
CA ASP A 169 -19.45 -5.33 -2.33
C ASP A 169 -18.92 -4.90 -0.96
N TRP A 170 -19.17 -3.65 -0.59
CA TRP A 170 -18.72 -3.05 0.66
C TRP A 170 -19.62 -3.33 1.84
N THR A 171 -20.76 -4.00 1.66
CA THR A 171 -21.73 -4.30 2.72
C THR A 171 -21.10 -4.87 4.00
N PRO A 172 -20.19 -5.87 3.96
CA PRO A 172 -19.65 -6.50 5.17
C PRO A 172 -18.50 -5.73 5.86
N PHE A 173 -18.04 -4.62 5.27
CA PHE A 173 -16.90 -3.82 5.74
C PHE A 173 -17.34 -2.50 6.39
N ASP A 174 -16.52 -1.95 7.28
CA ASP A 174 -16.83 -0.66 7.94
C ASP A 174 -16.31 0.53 7.14
N ILE A 175 -15.22 0.31 6.39
CA ILE A 175 -14.48 1.35 5.66
C ILE A 175 -14.29 0.89 4.22
N VAL A 176 -14.44 1.82 3.26
CA VAL A 176 -14.10 1.61 1.85
C VAL A 176 -12.62 1.89 1.65
N GLY A 177 -11.83 0.86 1.35
CA GLY A 177 -10.39 0.99 1.10
C GLY A 177 -10.03 0.85 -0.37
N VAL A 178 -9.39 1.85 -0.98
CA VAL A 178 -9.05 1.81 -2.42
C VAL A 178 -7.60 2.19 -2.67
N ASN A 179 -6.86 1.34 -3.38
CA ASN A 179 -5.58 1.65 -3.97
C ASN A 179 -5.81 2.57 -5.19
N LEU A 180 -5.64 3.87 -5.00
CA LEU A 180 -5.97 4.88 -6.00
C LEU A 180 -4.70 5.62 -6.42
N TYR A 181 -4.17 5.21 -7.57
CA TYR A 181 -3.00 5.85 -8.16
C TYR A 181 -3.40 6.72 -9.35
N ARG A 182 -2.82 7.92 -9.44
CA ARG A 182 -2.94 8.81 -10.60
C ARG A 182 -2.04 8.31 -11.72
N LEU A 183 -2.61 8.20 -12.92
CA LEU A 183 -1.94 7.74 -14.12
C LEU A 183 -2.30 8.67 -15.29
N GLY A 184 -1.31 8.96 -16.12
CA GLY A 184 -1.44 9.83 -17.29
C GLY A 184 -1.39 11.32 -16.95
N THR A 185 -1.67 12.14 -17.95
CA THR A 185 -1.61 13.60 -17.85
C THR A 185 -2.93 14.25 -17.41
N ASP A 186 -4.03 13.49 -17.42
CA ASP A 186 -5.36 14.00 -17.11
C ASP A 186 -5.63 14.00 -15.60
N LYS A 187 -5.15 15.06 -14.94
CA LYS A 187 -5.39 15.28 -13.50
C LYS A 187 -6.88 15.48 -13.18
N ALA A 188 -7.65 16.06 -14.10
CA ALA A 188 -9.08 16.33 -13.91
C ALA A 188 -9.89 15.02 -13.90
N ALA A 189 -9.61 14.09 -14.81
CA ALA A 189 -10.23 12.77 -14.79
C ALA A 189 -9.89 11.98 -13.53
N TYR A 190 -8.69 12.16 -12.98
CA TYR A 190 -8.34 11.56 -11.68
C TYR A 190 -9.19 12.13 -10.54
N GLU A 191 -9.33 13.45 -10.46
CA GLU A 191 -10.16 14.11 -9.46
C GLU A 191 -11.65 13.73 -9.61
N GLN A 192 -12.17 13.61 -10.82
CA GLN A 192 -13.54 13.13 -11.07
C GLN A 192 -13.75 11.69 -10.56
N ARG A 193 -12.77 10.80 -10.75
CA ARG A 193 -12.84 9.44 -10.20
C ARG A 193 -12.85 9.42 -8.68
N LEU A 194 -12.08 10.30 -8.05
CA LEU A 194 -12.11 10.46 -6.59
C LEU A 194 -13.49 10.92 -6.12
N LYS A 195 -14.07 11.95 -6.74
CA LYS A 195 -15.42 12.44 -6.40
C LYS A 195 -16.48 11.36 -6.56
N ALA A 196 -16.48 10.65 -7.69
CA ALA A 196 -17.42 9.55 -7.92
C ALA A 196 -17.28 8.43 -6.88
N LEU A 197 -16.06 8.16 -6.38
CA LEU A 197 -15.84 7.20 -5.30
C LEU A 197 -16.44 7.67 -3.98
N LEU A 198 -16.28 8.96 -3.64
CA LEU A 198 -16.83 9.55 -2.42
C LEU A 198 -18.37 9.61 -2.47
N GLU A 199 -18.94 10.07 -3.60
CA GLU A 199 -20.39 10.17 -3.80
C GLU A 199 -21.09 8.81 -3.80
N ALA A 200 -20.39 7.75 -4.23
CA ALA A 200 -20.94 6.40 -4.26
C ALA A 200 -20.91 5.68 -2.91
N SER A 201 -20.38 6.30 -1.84
CA SER A 201 -20.23 5.66 -0.53
C SER A 201 -20.85 6.46 0.59
N GLU A 202 -21.64 5.79 1.42
CA GLU A 202 -22.09 6.31 2.72
C GLU A 202 -21.09 5.99 3.84
N LYS A 203 -20.04 5.21 3.54
CA LYS A 203 -19.02 4.78 4.51
C LYS A 203 -17.76 5.63 4.37
N PRO A 204 -16.93 5.74 5.41
CA PRO A 204 -15.65 6.42 5.32
C PRO A 204 -14.77 5.81 4.21
N VAL A 205 -14.25 6.66 3.32
CA VAL A 205 -13.37 6.25 2.22
C VAL A 205 -11.92 6.54 2.58
N VAL A 206 -11.08 5.51 2.51
CA VAL A 206 -9.64 5.58 2.74
C VAL A 206 -8.91 5.20 1.47
N ILE A 207 -8.01 6.07 1.01
CA ILE A 207 -7.09 5.74 -0.06
C ILE A 207 -5.95 4.90 0.52
N THR A 208 -6.03 3.59 0.34
CA THR A 208 -5.12 2.63 1.00
C THR A 208 -3.74 2.60 0.39
N GLU A 209 -3.57 3.09 -0.84
CA GLU A 209 -2.26 3.29 -1.45
C GLU A 209 -2.29 4.40 -2.51
N PHE A 210 -1.29 5.27 -2.48
CA PHE A 210 -0.92 6.17 -3.57
C PHE A 210 0.57 6.50 -3.53
N GLY A 211 1.19 6.67 -4.70
CA GLY A 211 2.60 7.02 -4.82
C GLY A 211 3.12 6.90 -6.25
N CYS A 212 4.40 7.20 -6.43
CA CYS A 212 5.15 6.97 -7.67
C CYS A 212 6.64 6.79 -7.37
N GLY A 213 7.43 6.48 -8.39
CA GLY A 213 8.89 6.39 -8.28
C GLY A 213 9.59 7.76 -8.29
N ALA A 214 10.89 7.75 -8.03
CA ALA A 214 11.75 8.94 -7.97
C ALA A 214 12.53 9.17 -9.28
N HIS A 215 11.83 9.27 -10.41
CA HIS A 215 12.42 9.53 -11.73
C HIS A 215 11.54 10.47 -12.57
N LYS A 216 12.14 11.13 -13.57
CA LYS A 216 11.41 12.02 -14.47
C LYS A 216 10.25 11.30 -15.17
N GLY A 217 9.05 11.87 -15.05
CA GLY A 217 7.82 11.30 -15.62
C GLY A 217 7.22 10.15 -14.81
N ALA A 218 7.68 9.92 -13.58
CA ALA A 218 7.06 8.96 -12.65
C ALA A 218 5.65 9.41 -12.23
N ASP A 219 5.41 10.71 -12.12
CA ASP A 219 4.11 11.32 -11.81
C ASP A 219 3.00 10.96 -12.83
N GLN A 220 3.37 10.76 -14.09
CA GLN A 220 2.46 10.29 -15.13
C GLN A 220 2.35 8.77 -15.19
N ARG A 221 3.37 8.05 -14.68
CA ARG A 221 3.38 6.58 -14.63
C ARG A 221 2.66 6.05 -13.41
N GLY A 222 2.59 6.78 -12.30
CA GLY A 222 1.95 6.38 -11.06
C GLY A 222 2.40 4.97 -10.63
N PRO A 223 1.48 3.99 -10.60
CA PRO A 223 1.82 2.63 -10.17
C PRO A 223 2.74 1.92 -11.17
N ALA A 224 2.84 2.38 -12.42
CA ALA A 224 3.72 1.82 -13.45
C ALA A 224 5.18 2.28 -13.34
N SER A 225 5.55 3.03 -12.29
CA SER A 225 6.92 3.53 -12.07
C SER A 225 7.96 2.40 -12.05
N PHE A 226 7.61 1.21 -11.58
CA PHE A 226 8.50 0.05 -11.56
C PHE A 226 8.84 -0.53 -12.96
N LEU A 227 8.11 -0.15 -14.01
CA LEU A 227 8.31 -0.67 -15.37
C LEU A 227 9.58 -0.14 -16.05
N ILE A 228 10.25 0.84 -15.45
CA ILE A 228 11.55 1.33 -15.93
C ILE A 228 12.67 0.32 -15.69
N VAL A 229 12.43 -0.68 -14.82
CA VAL A 229 13.39 -1.75 -14.55
C VAL A 229 13.17 -2.90 -15.53
N ASN A 230 14.27 -3.42 -16.08
CA ASN A 230 14.31 -4.70 -16.74
C ASN A 230 14.48 -5.81 -15.70
N TRP A 231 13.34 -6.34 -15.23
CA TRP A 231 13.26 -7.43 -14.26
C TRP A 231 13.75 -8.79 -14.79
N LEU A 232 14.01 -8.90 -16.09
CA LEU A 232 14.54 -10.12 -16.71
C LEU A 232 16.07 -10.12 -16.77
N ALA A 233 16.73 -9.00 -16.44
CA ALA A 233 18.18 -8.96 -16.28
C ALA A 233 18.60 -9.56 -14.93
N LEU A 234 19.81 -10.13 -14.88
CA LEU A 234 20.43 -10.65 -13.67
C LEU A 234 21.80 -9.98 -13.48
N PRO A 235 21.94 -9.03 -12.52
CA PRO A 235 20.88 -8.46 -11.67
C PRO A 235 19.87 -7.59 -12.43
N PRO A 236 18.69 -7.31 -11.86
CA PRO A 236 17.76 -6.34 -12.43
C PRO A 236 18.43 -4.99 -12.66
N LYS A 237 18.09 -4.33 -13.77
CA LYS A 237 18.69 -3.05 -14.16
C LYS A 237 17.67 -2.05 -14.68
N VAL A 238 17.87 -0.79 -14.38
CA VAL A 238 17.11 0.32 -14.96
C VAL A 238 17.38 0.38 -16.48
N LYS A 239 16.33 0.56 -17.27
CA LYS A 239 16.43 0.76 -18.73
C LYS A 239 17.10 2.09 -19.05
N GLU A 240 17.74 2.17 -20.20
CA GLU A 240 18.41 3.41 -20.64
C GLU A 240 17.41 4.56 -20.82
N GLY A 241 17.87 5.79 -20.56
CA GLY A 241 17.09 7.02 -20.73
C GLY A 241 16.25 7.45 -19.52
N HIS A 242 16.30 6.72 -18.40
CA HIS A 242 15.66 7.15 -17.16
C HIS A 242 16.62 7.95 -16.29
N VAL A 243 16.12 9.05 -15.73
CA VAL A 243 16.91 9.99 -14.92
C VAL A 243 16.23 10.14 -13.56
N ARG A 244 17.01 9.98 -12.49
CA ARG A 244 16.57 10.17 -11.11
C ARG A 244 16.03 11.59 -10.91
N ASP A 245 14.89 11.68 -10.23
CA ASP A 245 14.25 12.93 -9.85
C ASP A 245 13.33 12.71 -8.65
N GLU A 246 13.86 12.98 -7.46
CA GLU A 246 13.08 12.88 -6.21
C GLU A 246 12.02 13.98 -6.10
N GLN A 247 12.19 15.12 -6.80
CA GLN A 247 11.22 16.22 -6.76
C GLN A 247 9.94 15.86 -7.50
N THR A 248 10.04 15.08 -8.59
CA THR A 248 8.85 14.50 -9.26
C THR A 248 8.01 13.67 -8.27
N GLN A 249 8.65 12.83 -7.44
CA GLN A 249 7.96 12.03 -6.43
C GLN A 249 7.34 12.90 -5.34
N ALA A 250 8.10 13.87 -4.83
CA ALA A 250 7.65 14.80 -3.80
C ALA A 250 6.42 15.59 -4.27
N ALA A 251 6.50 16.23 -5.44
CA ALA A 251 5.39 17.00 -6.01
C ALA A 251 4.14 16.13 -6.22
N TYR A 252 4.30 14.89 -6.72
CA TYR A 252 3.18 13.96 -6.89
C TYR A 252 2.47 13.66 -5.56
N LEU A 253 3.22 13.34 -4.50
CA LEU A 253 2.64 13.05 -3.18
C LEU A 253 1.98 14.29 -2.57
N GLY A 254 2.66 15.45 -2.63
CA GLY A 254 2.14 16.71 -2.13
C GLY A 254 0.81 17.11 -2.78
N GLU A 255 0.73 17.02 -4.11
CA GLU A 255 -0.50 17.29 -4.86
C GLU A 255 -1.65 16.36 -4.47
N LEU A 256 -1.38 15.06 -4.26
CA LEU A 256 -2.43 14.10 -3.90
C LEU A 256 -2.89 14.25 -2.44
N ILE A 257 -1.97 14.53 -1.50
CA ILE A 257 -2.34 14.81 -0.10
C ILE A 257 -3.23 16.06 -0.03
N GLU A 258 -2.91 17.10 -0.79
CA GLU A 258 -3.73 18.32 -0.87
C GLU A 258 -5.09 18.04 -1.49
N LEU A 259 -5.13 17.26 -2.58
CA LEU A 259 -6.36 16.85 -3.22
C LEU A 259 -7.28 16.09 -2.24
N TYR A 260 -6.75 15.12 -1.50
CA TYR A 260 -7.53 14.35 -0.54
C TYR A 260 -8.01 15.19 0.63
N SER A 261 -7.18 16.13 1.10
CA SER A 261 -7.57 17.06 2.16
C SER A 261 -8.70 17.99 1.71
N ARG A 262 -8.62 18.52 0.47
CA ARG A 262 -9.62 19.41 -0.13
C ARG A 262 -10.97 18.72 -0.38
N HIS A 263 -10.97 17.43 -0.71
CA HIS A 263 -12.20 16.64 -0.89
C HIS A 263 -12.63 15.88 0.37
N GLU A 264 -12.05 16.21 1.52
CA GLU A 264 -12.42 15.65 2.82
C GLU A 264 -12.42 14.11 2.85
N VAL A 265 -11.48 13.50 2.13
CA VAL A 265 -11.27 12.05 2.19
C VAL A 265 -10.94 11.69 3.64
N HIS A 266 -11.56 10.63 4.16
CA HIS A 266 -11.37 10.22 5.55
C HIS A 266 -9.90 9.89 5.86
N GLY A 267 -9.21 9.25 4.91
CA GLY A 267 -7.82 8.85 5.10
C GLY A 267 -7.03 8.57 3.84
N GLY A 268 -5.70 8.59 3.99
CA GLY A 268 -4.78 8.22 2.92
C GLY A 268 -3.50 7.60 3.45
N PHE A 269 -3.00 6.58 2.75
CA PHE A 269 -1.70 5.96 3.00
C PHE A 269 -0.74 6.18 1.84
N VAL A 270 0.32 6.95 2.09
CA VAL A 270 1.46 7.02 1.17
C VAL A 270 2.06 5.62 1.05
N PHE A 271 2.21 5.13 -0.18
CA PHE A 271 2.93 3.90 -0.46
C PHE A 271 4.33 4.30 -0.95
N THR A 272 5.42 4.08 -0.19
CA THR A 272 5.56 3.43 1.13
C THR A 272 6.67 4.11 1.94
N PHE A 273 6.87 3.78 3.23
CA PHE A 273 7.98 4.33 4.03
C PHE A 273 9.34 3.96 3.41
N ALA A 274 9.62 2.66 3.31
CA ALA A 274 10.91 2.12 2.90
C ALA A 274 10.78 0.97 1.90
N MET A 275 11.79 0.83 1.04
CA MET A 275 11.98 -0.31 0.13
C MET A 275 13.45 -0.71 0.13
N SER A 276 13.88 -1.47 1.14
CA SER A 276 15.29 -1.86 1.31
C SER A 276 15.81 -2.79 0.22
N ASP A 277 14.90 -3.47 -0.50
CA ASP A 277 15.19 -4.28 -1.69
C ASP A 277 15.41 -3.45 -2.96
N PHE A 278 15.27 -2.13 -2.88
CA PHE A 278 15.52 -1.16 -3.95
C PHE A 278 16.72 -0.29 -3.55
N PRO A 279 17.97 -0.77 -3.70
CA PRO A 279 19.15 -0.04 -3.28
C PRO A 279 19.32 1.26 -4.08
N HIS A 280 19.86 2.27 -3.40
CA HIS A 280 20.29 3.50 -4.04
C HIS A 280 21.72 3.35 -4.54
N GLN A 281 21.97 3.64 -5.81
CA GLN A 281 23.30 3.57 -6.44
C GLN A 281 23.62 4.88 -7.16
N PRO A 282 24.11 5.93 -6.44
CA PRO A 282 24.29 7.25 -7.02
C PRO A 282 25.30 7.27 -8.18
N ASP A 283 26.34 6.43 -8.11
CA ASP A 283 27.40 6.35 -9.11
C ASP A 283 27.09 5.34 -10.23
N ASP A 284 25.98 4.60 -10.13
CA ASP A 284 25.54 3.63 -11.15
C ASP A 284 24.02 3.70 -11.39
N PRO A 285 23.56 4.66 -12.23
CA PRO A 285 22.14 4.81 -12.55
C PRO A 285 21.48 3.56 -13.14
N ARG A 286 22.25 2.61 -13.69
CA ARG A 286 21.68 1.37 -14.24
C ARG A 286 21.28 0.39 -13.14
N HIS A 287 21.86 0.51 -11.95
CA HIS A 287 21.55 -0.33 -10.80
C HIS A 287 20.91 0.45 -9.63
N ASP A 288 20.62 1.74 -9.81
CA ASP A 288 19.86 2.57 -8.86
C ASP A 288 18.37 2.18 -8.85
N LEU A 289 18.03 0.98 -8.37
CA LEU A 289 16.64 0.49 -8.36
C LEU A 289 15.72 1.42 -7.56
N ASP A 290 16.25 2.13 -6.55
CA ASP A 290 15.53 3.13 -5.76
C ASP A 290 14.78 4.17 -6.61
N MET A 291 15.27 4.52 -7.82
CA MET A 291 14.55 5.46 -8.70
C MET A 291 13.20 4.92 -9.20
N ALA A 292 13.04 3.60 -9.24
CA ALA A 292 11.80 2.91 -9.59
C ALA A 292 10.93 2.61 -8.34
N GLY A 293 11.53 2.72 -7.15
CA GLY A 293 10.93 2.45 -5.86
C GLY A 293 10.06 3.59 -5.37
N PHE A 294 9.04 3.22 -4.61
CA PHE A 294 8.01 4.10 -4.06
C PHE A 294 8.34 4.61 -2.65
N GLY A 295 9.39 4.07 -2.02
CA GLY A 295 9.85 4.49 -0.69
C GLY A 295 10.09 6.00 -0.61
N VAL A 296 9.71 6.63 0.50
CA VAL A 296 10.05 8.03 0.81
C VAL A 296 11.46 8.16 1.40
N VAL A 297 12.06 7.05 1.82
CA VAL A 297 13.48 6.95 2.19
C VAL A 297 14.25 6.10 1.18
N LYS A 298 15.57 6.28 1.11
CA LYS A 298 16.50 5.53 0.26
C LYS A 298 17.59 4.84 1.08
N PHE A 299 18.13 3.75 0.57
CA PHE A 299 19.19 2.98 1.21
C PHE A 299 20.49 3.10 0.41
N PRO A 300 21.45 3.94 0.84
CA PRO A 300 22.76 4.04 0.20
C PRO A 300 23.51 2.70 0.22
N PRO A 301 24.49 2.52 -0.68
CA PRO A 301 25.37 1.36 -0.64
C PRO A 301 26.08 1.29 0.72
N ASP A 302 26.17 0.09 1.28
CA ASP A 302 26.91 -0.20 2.51
C ASP A 302 26.45 0.56 3.77
N ALA A 303 25.29 1.24 3.72
CA ALA A 303 24.73 1.95 4.86
C ALA A 303 23.66 1.09 5.56
N PRO A 304 23.75 0.85 6.89
CA PRO A 304 22.73 0.12 7.64
C PRO A 304 21.46 0.97 7.87
N THR A 305 21.48 2.25 7.50
CA THR A 305 20.42 3.22 7.78
C THR A 305 19.97 3.92 6.51
N TRP A 306 18.66 4.13 6.41
CA TRP A 306 18.08 4.90 5.32
C TRP A 306 18.41 6.40 5.44
N GLN A 307 18.25 7.12 4.32
CA GLN A 307 18.29 8.57 4.25
C GLN A 307 16.96 9.11 3.69
N PRO A 308 16.47 10.27 4.14
CA PRO A 308 15.23 10.84 3.61
C PRO A 308 15.41 11.25 2.14
N LYS A 309 14.39 11.03 1.32
CA LYS A 309 14.27 11.64 -0.02
C LYS A 309 13.57 12.99 0.08
N ALA A 310 13.55 13.75 -1.02
CA ALA A 310 12.69 14.94 -1.13
C ALA A 310 11.20 14.64 -0.79
N ALA A 311 10.72 13.45 -1.15
CA ALA A 311 9.37 12.98 -0.82
C ALA A 311 9.10 12.88 0.68
N PHE A 312 10.09 12.50 1.50
CA PHE A 312 9.96 12.45 2.96
C PHE A 312 9.62 13.84 3.51
N HIS A 313 10.41 14.84 3.11
CA HIS A 313 10.23 16.22 3.57
C HIS A 313 8.91 16.83 3.11
N GLU A 314 8.47 16.53 1.87
CA GLU A 314 7.19 17.01 1.39
C GLU A 314 6.01 16.35 2.13
N VAL A 315 6.06 15.04 2.40
CA VAL A 315 5.03 14.37 3.21
C VAL A 315 4.98 14.95 4.62
N ALA A 316 6.13 15.09 5.29
CA ALA A 316 6.24 15.70 6.61
C ALA A 316 5.61 17.10 6.62
N ARG A 317 5.94 17.95 5.65
CA ARG A 317 5.39 19.31 5.53
C ARG A 317 3.87 19.30 5.36
N ARG A 318 3.31 18.36 4.60
CA ARG A 318 1.86 18.24 4.34
C ARG A 318 1.09 17.68 5.52
N TYR A 319 1.70 16.81 6.32
CA TYR A 319 1.08 16.19 7.48
C TYR A 319 1.29 16.98 8.78
N GLY A 320 2.38 17.74 8.91
CA GLY A 320 2.62 18.63 10.05
C GLY A 320 1.89 19.97 9.98
N GLY A 321 1.45 20.39 8.80
CA GLY A 321 0.53 21.52 8.59
C GLY A 321 -0.92 21.16 8.87
#